data_AF-A0A3P3YMA9-F1
#
_entry.id   AF-A0A3P3YMA9-F1
#
_cell.length_a   1.000
_cell.length_b   1.000
_cell.length_c   1.000
_cell.angle_alpha   90.00
_cell.angle_beta   90.00
_cell.angle_gamma   90.00
#
_symmetry.space_group_name_H-M   'P 1'
#
loop_
_entity.id
_entity.type
_entity.pdbx_description
1 polymer ?
#
loop_
_entity_poly.entity_id
_entity_poly.type
_entity_poly.pdbx_seq_one_letter_code
_entity_poly.pdbx_strand_id
1 'polypeptide(L)'
;MLPSSPATRRRLIVSVSAASLYAVVSIALTLLNKALFYSFAFSQTRILGLGQFVSAIVFLQAFSAYGLVTLPRFSIDVVGQIWPLSASYLIMVVCGF
;
A
#
# COMPACT_ATOMS: atom_id res chain seq x y z
N MET A 1 -31.77 -11.09 2.53
CA MET A 1 -31.56 -12.30 1.71
C MET A 1 -30.15 -12.81 1.97
N LEU A 2 -29.99 -13.89 2.75
CA LEU A 2 -28.69 -14.51 3.01
C LEU A 2 -28.27 -15.34 1.78
N PRO A 3 -27.01 -15.26 1.32
CA PRO A 3 -26.55 -15.98 0.14
C PRO A 3 -26.49 -17.48 0.39
N SER A 4 -27.12 -18.25 -0.49
CA SER A 4 -27.37 -19.70 -0.38
C SER A 4 -26.19 -20.61 -0.74
N SER A 5 -25.05 -20.07 -1.21
CA SER A 5 -23.90 -20.87 -1.65
C SER A 5 -22.68 -20.72 -0.71
N PRO A 6 -22.02 -21.83 -0.31
CA PRO A 6 -20.83 -21.79 0.53
C PRO A 6 -19.68 -20.97 -0.09
N ALA A 7 -19.61 -20.91 -1.43
CA ALA A 7 -18.64 -20.09 -2.15
C ALA A 7 -18.90 -18.59 -1.97
N THR A 8 -20.16 -18.16 -1.95
CA THR A 8 -20.54 -16.75 -1.74
C THR A 8 -20.24 -16.31 -0.32
N ARG A 9 -20.51 -17.17 0.67
CA ARG A 9 -20.19 -16.89 2.09
C ARG A 9 -18.69 -16.70 2.29
N ARG A 10 -17.86 -17.56 1.70
CA ARG A 10 -16.39 -17.43 1.77
C ARG A 10 -15.90 -16.13 1.16
N ARG A 11 -16.41 -15.75 -0.02
CA ARG A 11 -16.07 -14.47 -0.67
C ARG A 11 -16.46 -13.26 0.18
N LEU A 12 -17.64 -13.29 0.80
CA LEU A 12 -18.08 -12.23 1.70
C LEU A 12 -17.19 -12.12 2.93
N ILE A 13 -16.84 -13.25 3.56
CA ILE A 13 -15.95 -13.26 4.73
C ILE A 13 -14.59 -12.67 4.37
N VAL A 14 -13.99 -13.12 3.25
CA VAL A 14 -12.70 -12.59 2.79
C VAL A 14 -12.80 -11.10 2.48
N SER A 15 -13.82 -10.66 1.76
CA SER A 15 -14.02 -9.25 1.40
C SER A 15 -14.21 -8.36 2.62
N VAL A 16 -15.09 -8.74 3.55
CA VAL A 16 -15.33 -7.98 4.78
C VAL A 16 -14.08 -7.93 5.64
N SER A 17 -13.38 -9.07 5.81
CA SER A 17 -12.14 -9.09 6.59
C SER A 17 -11.04 -8.22 5.96
N ALA A 18 -10.88 -8.24 4.64
CA ALA A 18 -9.94 -7.39 3.92
C ALA A 18 -10.31 -5.90 4.05
N ALA A 19 -11.60 -5.57 3.95
CA ALA A 19 -12.09 -4.20 4.13
C ALA A 19 -11.86 -3.69 5.55
N SER A 20 -12.09 -4.52 6.57
CA SER A 20 -11.81 -4.17 7.96
C SER A 20 -10.32 -3.96 8.22
N LEU A 21 -9.46 -4.85 7.72
CA LEU A 21 -8.01 -4.71 7.83
C LEU A 21 -7.52 -3.44 7.12
N TYR A 22 -8.03 -3.17 5.92
CA TYR A 22 -7.72 -1.95 5.18
C TYR A 22 -8.10 -0.70 5.96
N ALA A 23 -9.29 -0.68 6.58
CA ALA A 23 -9.74 0.45 7.40
C ALA A 23 -8.82 0.69 8.60
N VAL A 24 -8.42 -0.36 9.32
CA VAL A 24 -7.50 -0.26 10.46
C VAL A 24 -6.14 0.29 10.03
N VAL A 25 -5.56 -0.25 8.95
CA VAL A 25 -4.27 0.21 8.42
C VAL A 25 -4.35 1.67 7.97
N SER A 26 -5.44 2.08 7.32
CA SER A 26 -5.65 3.46 6.86
C SER A 26 -5.71 4.46 8.02
N ILE A 27 -6.43 4.12 9.09
CA ILE A 27 -6.48 4.94 10.31
C ILE A 27 -5.08 5.02 10.95
N ALA A 28 -4.40 3.88 11.08
CA ALA A 28 -3.05 3.82 11.64
C ALA A 28 -2.07 4.70 10.85
N LEU A 29 -2.12 4.66 9.51
CA LEU A 29 -1.28 5.49 8.65
C LEU A 29 -1.57 6.99 8.85
N THR A 30 -2.84 7.37 8.99
CA THR A 30 -3.24 8.76 9.24
C THR A 30 -2.73 9.26 10.59
N LEU A 31 -2.87 8.44 11.64
CA LEU A 31 -2.37 8.76 12.97
C LEU A 31 -0.84 8.83 13.00
N LEU A 32 -0.16 7.91 12.30
CA LEU A 32 1.30 7.90 12.19
C LEU A 32 1.80 9.16 11.48
N ASN A 33 1.18 9.55 10.36
CA ASN A 33 1.49 10.81 9.68
C ASN A 33 1.32 11.99 10.65
N LYS A 34 0.20 12.06 11.36
CA LYS A 34 -0.04 13.14 12.34
C LYS A 34 0.99 13.14 13.47
N ALA A 35 1.35 11.97 14.00
CA ALA A 35 2.37 11.83 15.03
C ALA A 35 3.76 12.28 14.53
N LEU A 36 4.10 12.02 13.28
CA LEU A 36 5.35 12.45 12.66
C LEU A 36 5.41 13.98 12.48
N PHE A 37 4.30 14.61 12.10
CA PHE A 37 4.22 16.07 12.01
C PHE A 37 4.30 16.75 13.38
N TYR A 38 3.56 16.26 14.38
CA TYR A 38 3.47 16.91 15.69
C TYR A 38 4.64 16.57 16.63
N SER A 39 5.09 15.31 16.64
CA SER A 39 6.10 14.84 17.61
C SER A 39 7.52 14.98 17.09
N PHE A 40 7.72 14.85 15.77
CA PHE A 40 9.06 14.91 15.15
C PHE A 40 9.29 16.17 14.31
N ALA A 41 8.32 17.11 14.28
CA ALA A 41 8.40 18.37 13.54
C ALA A 41 8.85 18.21 12.07
N PHE A 42 8.56 17.06 11.44
CA PHE A 42 8.87 16.82 10.04
C PHE A 42 7.97 17.71 9.19
N SER A 43 8.40 18.95 8.92
CA SER A 43 7.66 19.91 8.10
C SER A 43 7.57 19.50 6.62
N GLN A 44 8.35 18.50 6.19
CA GLN A 44 8.49 18.10 4.79
C GLN A 44 7.70 16.81 4.51
N THR A 45 6.44 16.94 4.08
CA THR A 45 5.58 15.82 3.65
C THR A 45 6.22 14.96 2.55
N ARG A 46 7.03 15.57 1.68
CA ARG A 46 7.69 14.89 0.54
C ARG A 46 8.71 13.84 0.97
N ILE A 47 9.48 14.13 2.03
CA ILE A 47 10.48 13.20 2.57
C ILE A 47 9.79 12.05 3.30
N LEU A 48 8.67 12.32 3.97
CA LEU A 48 7.85 11.30 4.62
C LEU A 48 7.32 10.27 3.61
N GLY A 49 6.78 10.75 2.48
CA GLY A 49 6.30 9.89 1.39
C GLY A 49 7.42 9.03 0.81
N LEU A 50 8.61 9.59 0.58
CA LEU A 50 9.78 8.81 0.16
C LEU A 50 10.16 7.74 1.17
N GLY A 51 10.18 8.06 2.46
CA GLY A 51 10.42 7.09 3.53
C GLY A 51 9.40 5.96 3.54
N GLN A 52 8.13 6.25 3.25
CA GLN A 52 7.07 5.24 3.15
C GLN A 52 7.26 4.33 1.93
N PHE A 53 7.62 4.88 0.77
CA PHE A 53 7.92 4.06 -0.41
C PHE A 53 9.15 3.15 -0.19
N VAL A 54 10.22 3.68 0.40
CA VAL A 54 11.41 2.89 0.75
C VAL A 54 11.08 1.81 1.77
N SER A 55 10.35 2.17 2.83
CA SER A 55 9.89 1.23 3.86
C SER A 55 9.04 0.11 3.25
N ALA A 56 8.12 0.45 2.34
CA ALA A 56 7.31 -0.54 1.64
C ALA A 56 8.16 -1.54 0.85
N ILE A 57 9.18 -1.08 0.12
CA ILE A 57 10.12 -1.95 -0.62
C ILE A 57 10.88 -2.86 0.35
N VAL A 58 11.41 -2.32 1.45
CA VAL A 58 12.14 -3.10 2.46
C VAL A 58 11.25 -4.16 3.08
N PHE A 59 10.02 -3.81 3.44
CA PHE A 59 9.03 -4.77 3.93
C PHE A 59 8.75 -5.85 2.89
N LEU A 60 8.50 -5.49 1.63
CA LEU A 60 8.23 -6.46 0.56
C LEU A 60 9.37 -7.47 0.40
N GLN A 61 10.61 -6.99 0.44
CA GLN A 61 11.82 -7.82 0.37
C GLN A 61 11.94 -8.73 1.59
N ALA A 62 11.68 -8.21 2.79
CA ALA A 62 11.68 -9.01 4.01
C ALA A 62 10.61 -10.11 3.96
N PHE A 63 9.37 -9.77 3.61
CA PHE A 63 8.27 -10.73 3.46
C PHE A 63 8.56 -11.79 2.39
N SER A 64 9.25 -11.41 1.31
CA SER A 64 9.68 -12.36 0.29
C SER A 64 10.80 -13.28 0.77
N ALA A 65 11.76 -12.75 1.55
CA ALA A 65 12.81 -13.56 2.17
C ALA A 65 12.26 -14.58 3.17
N TYR A 66 11.17 -14.25 3.87
CA TYR A 66 10.43 -15.18 4.73
C TYR A 66 9.47 -16.11 3.97
N GLY A 67 9.40 -16.03 2.64
CA GLY A 67 8.51 -16.87 1.81
C GLY A 67 7.01 -16.58 1.97
N LEU A 68 6.64 -15.47 2.62
CA LEU A 68 5.26 -15.06 2.81
C LEU A 68 4.65 -14.44 1.55
N VAL A 69 5.50 -13.89 0.67
CA VAL A 69 5.10 -13.26 -0.61
C VAL A 69 6.02 -13.72 -1.73
N THR A 70 5.43 -14.15 -2.85
CA THR A 70 6.18 -14.45 -4.07
C THR A 70 6.29 -13.19 -4.92
N LEU A 71 7.50 -12.65 -5.02
CA LEU A 71 7.77 -11.53 -5.93
C LEU A 71 7.93 -12.05 -7.36
N PRO A 72 7.32 -11.39 -8.36
CA PRO A 72 7.60 -11.72 -9.75
C PRO A 72 9.08 -11.46 -10.06
N ARG A 73 9.66 -12.27 -10.95
CA ARG A 73 11.03 -12.05 -11.41
C ARG A 73 11.13 -10.66 -12.07
N PHE A 74 12.19 -9.93 -11.75
CA PHE A 74 12.46 -8.63 -12.34
C PHE A 74 12.52 -8.77 -13.87
N SER A 75 11.61 -8.11 -14.56
CA SER A 75 11.52 -8.08 -16.02
C SER A 75 11.45 -6.63 -16.48
N ILE A 76 12.32 -6.26 -17.40
CA ILE A 76 12.38 -4.91 -17.99
C ILE A 76 11.07 -4.57 -18.74
N ASP A 77 10.39 -5.57 -19.27
CA ASP A 77 9.09 -5.42 -19.95
C ASP A 77 8.00 -4.96 -18.97
N VAL A 78 7.99 -5.55 -17.76
CA VAL A 78 7.08 -5.18 -16.67
C VAL A 78 7.38 -3.77 -16.15
N VAL A 79 8.66 -3.37 -16.11
CA VAL A 79 9.04 -2.00 -15.76
C VAL A 79 8.49 -1.01 -16.79
N GLY A 80 8.63 -1.29 -18.09
CA GLY A 80 8.09 -0.45 -19.15
C GLY A 80 6.57 -0.28 -19.09
N GLN A 81 5.85 -1.33 -18.67
CA GLN A 81 4.39 -1.30 -18.54
C GLN A 81 3.90 -0.55 -17.29
N ILE A 82 4.60 -0.66 -16.17
CA ILE A 82 4.22 -0.04 -14.89
C ILE A 82 4.71 1.42 -14.79
N TRP A 83 5.84 1.74 -15.43
CA TRP A 83 6.43 3.08 -15.46
C TRP A 83 5.45 4.22 -15.77
N PRO A 84 4.60 4.16 -16.83
CA PRO A 84 3.65 5.24 -17.11
C PRO A 84 2.60 5.42 -16.00
N LEU A 85 2.21 4.34 -15.31
CA LEU A 85 1.27 4.41 -14.19
C LEU A 85 1.92 5.03 -12.95
N SER A 86 3.16 4.67 -12.64
CA SER A 86 3.90 5.26 -11.53
C SER A 86 4.24 6.73 -11.79
N ALA A 87 4.60 7.07 -13.04
CA ALA A 87 4.88 8.44 -13.44
C ALA A 87 3.64 9.34 -13.37
N SER A 88 2.47 8.87 -13.82
CA SER A 88 1.23 9.65 -13.74
C SER A 88 0.81 9.94 -12.29
N TYR A 89 0.96 8.96 -11.38
CA TYR A 89 0.73 9.17 -9.96
C TYR A 89 1.71 10.19 -9.36
N LEU A 90 3.00 10.11 -9.69
CA LEU A 90 3.98 11.09 -9.23
C LEU A 90 3.67 12.50 -9.74
N ILE A 91 3.25 12.64 -11.00
CA ILE A 91 2.82 13.92 -11.58
C ILE A 91 1.61 14.47 -10.83
N MET A 92 0.59 13.64 -10.53
CA MET A 92 -0.57 14.03 -9.73
C MET A 92 -0.13 14.57 -8.35
N VAL A 93 0.76 13.87 -7.66
CA VAL A 93 1.24 14.25 -6.32
C VAL A 93 2.12 15.50 -6.33
N VAL A 94 2.95 15.70 -7.36
CA VAL A 94 3.89 16.82 -7.44
C VAL A 94 3.24 18.09 -8.01
N CYS A 95 2.42 17.96 -9.04
CA CYS A 95 1.75 19.09 -9.67
C CYS A 95 0.42 19.48 -8.99
N GLY A 96 -0.18 18.60 -8.17
CA GLY A 96 -1.36 18.94 -7.37
C GLY A 96 -2.63 19.24 -8.18
N PHE A 97 -2.83 18.54 -9.30
CA PHE A 97 -4.12 18.52 -10.01
C PHE A 97 -5.16 17.66 -9.29
#